data_AF-A0A5D0XE42-F1
#
_entry.id   AF-A0A5D0XE42-F1
#
_cell.length_a   1.000
_cell.length_b   1.000
_cell.length_c   1.000
_cell.angle_alpha   90.00
_cell.angle_beta   90.00
_cell.angle_gamma   90.00
#
_symmetry.space_group_name_H-M   'P 1'
#
loop_
_entity.id
_entity.type
_entity.pdbx_description
1 polymer ?
#
loop_
_entity_poly.entity_id
_entity_poly.type
_entity_poly.pdbx_seq_one_letter_code
_entity_poly.pdbx_strand_id
1 'polypeptide(L)' 'MAEIGIFVGTMYGNSLLVAEEAEAILTAQGHKATVFEDPELSDWLPYQDKYVLVVTSTT' A
#
# COMPACT_ATOMS: atom_id res chain seq x y z
N MET A 1 8.37 -9.78 11.61
CA MET A 1 8.19 -8.40 11.13
C MET A 1 8.33 -8.41 9.62
N ALA A 2 7.24 -8.14 8.89
CA ALA A 2 7.27 -8.08 7.43
C ALA A 2 7.28 -6.62 6.98
N GLU A 3 7.97 -6.35 5.86
CA GLU A 3 7.92 -5.05 5.18
C GLU A 3 6.91 -5.16 4.02
N ILE A 4 5.94 -4.24 4.01
CA ILE A 4 4.77 -4.29 3.13
C ILE A 4 4.63 -2.95 2.41
N GLY A 5 4.68 -2.97 1.08
CA GLY A 5 4.35 -1.82 0.25
C GLY A 5 2.87 -1.85 -0.11
N ILE A 6 2.14 -0.77 0.18
CA ILE A 6 0.72 -0.62 -0.16
C ILE A 6 0.60 0.37 -1.33
N PHE A 7 0.19 -0.12 -2.50
CA PHE A 7 0.12 0.67 -3.73
C PHE A 7 -1.33 0.99 -4.08
N VAL A 8 -1.63 2.28 -4.21
CA VAL A 8 -3.00 2.76 -4.40
C VAL A 8 -3.25 3.15 -5.85
N GLY A 9 -4.32 2.62 -6.44
CA GLY A 9 -4.84 3.05 -7.74
C GLY A 9 -6.23 3.65 -7.57
N THR A 10 -6.36 4.98 -7.62
CA THR A 10 -7.63 5.66 -7.39
C THR A 10 -7.84 6.87 -8.29
N MET A 11 -9.07 7.04 -8.79
CA MET A 11 -9.47 8.26 -9.51
C MET A 11 -10.11 9.29 -8.57
N TYR A 12 -10.74 8.84 -7.48
CA TYR A 12 -11.58 9.67 -6.60
C TYR A 12 -11.20 9.59 -5.12
N GLY A 13 -10.00 9.09 -4.80
CA GLY A 13 -9.48 9.03 -3.42
C GLY A 13 -10.05 7.92 -2.52
N ASN A 14 -11.17 7.28 -2.86
CA ASN A 14 -11.78 6.27 -1.96
C ASN A 14 -10.85 5.08 -1.63
N SER A 15 -10.04 4.61 -2.59
CA SER A 15 -9.09 3.52 -2.33
C SER A 15 -7.93 3.94 -1.43
N LEU A 16 -7.61 5.23 -1.33
CA LEU A 16 -6.58 5.75 -0.42
C LEU A 16 -6.99 5.54 1.03
N LEU A 17 -8.23 5.89 1.39
CA LEU A 17 -8.75 5.72 2.75
C LEU A 17 -8.69 4.25 3.21
N VAL A 18 -8.96 3.31 2.29
CA VAL A 18 -8.87 1.87 2.57
C VAL A 18 -7.41 1.44 2.76
N ALA A 19 -6.48 2.03 2.00
CA ALA A 19 -5.05 1.75 2.11
C ALA A 19 -4.44 2.27 3.42
N GLU A 20 -4.84 3.47 3.87
CA GLU A 20 -4.43 4.03 5.17
C GLU A 20 -4.95 3.19 6.34
N GLU A 21 -6.20 2.73 6.28
CA GLU A 21 -6.74 1.82 7.30
C GLU A 21 -5.99 0.48 7.32
N ALA A 22 -5.63 -0.06 6.14
CA ALA A 22 -4.83 -1.27 6.05
C ALA A 22 -3.42 -1.08 6.65
N GLU A 23 -2.78 0.07 6.42
CA GLU A 23 -1.51 0.43 7.05
C GLU A 23 -1.61 0.44 8.57
N ALA A 24 -2.67 1.06 9.11
CA ALA A 24 -2.90 1.12 10.55
C ALA A 24 -3.06 -0.27 11.18
N ILE A 25 -3.85 -1.14 10.55
CA ILE A 25 -4.05 -2.54 11.01
C ILE A 25 -2.73 -3.32 10.97
N LEU A 26 -1.98 -3.23 9.88
CA LEU A 26 -0.71 -3.95 9.71
C LEU A 26 0.35 -3.47 10.71
N THR A 27 0.40 -2.15 10.95
CA THR A 27 1.29 -1.55 11.94
C THR A 27 0.92 -1.98 13.36
N ALA A 28 -0.37 -2.03 13.69
CA ALA A 28 -0.86 -2.53 14.98
C ALA A 28 -0.51 -4.02 15.21
N GLN A 29 -0.39 -4.81 14.13
CA GLN A 29 0.06 -6.20 14.17
C GLN A 29 1.59 -6.37 14.22
N GLY A 30 2.36 -5.29 14.22
CA GLY A 30 3.83 -5.32 14.29
C GLY A 30 4.52 -5.52 12.95
N HIS A 31 3.86 -5.23 11.83
CA HIS A 31 4.46 -5.14 10.51
C HIS A 31 4.88 -3.70 10.18
N LYS A 32 5.80 -3.54 9.23
CA LYS A 32 6.16 -2.23 8.68
C LYS A 32 5.44 -2.07 7.35
N ALA A 33 4.37 -1.29 7.34
CA ALA A 33 3.61 -0.95 6.15
C ALA A 33 3.94 0.48 5.70
N THR A 34 3.83 0.75 4.39
CA THR A 34 3.98 2.10 3.82
C THR A 34 3.02 2.24 2.65
N VAL A 35 2.22 3.31 2.67
CA VAL A 35 1.27 3.64 1.60
C VAL A 35 1.93 4.52 0.54
N PHE A 36 1.69 4.18 -0.73
CA PHE A 36 2.09 4.94 -1.90
C PHE A 36 0.85 5.36 -2.70
N GLU A 37 0.56 6.65 -2.68
CA GLU A 37 -0.40 7.31 -3.56
C GLU A 37 0.30 7.73 -4.85
N ASP A 38 -0.33 7.49 -6.00
CA ASP A 38 0.27 7.67 -7.34
C ASP A 38 1.69 7.06 -7.48
N PRO A 39 1.85 5.75 -7.18
CA PRO A 39 3.17 5.14 -7.13
C PRO A 39 3.85 5.05 -8.48
N GLU A 40 5.18 5.22 -8.47
CA GLU A 40 6.04 4.95 -9.63
C GLU A 40 6.66 3.55 -9.56
N LEU A 41 7.22 3.08 -10.68
CA LEU A 41 7.93 1.80 -10.72
C LEU A 41 9.11 1.79 -9.73
N SER A 42 9.77 2.93 -9.52
CA SER A 42 10.86 3.13 -8.56
C SER A 42 10.45 2.81 -7.12
N ASP A 43 9.20 3.08 -6.74
CA ASP A 43 8.64 2.75 -5.42
C ASP A 43 8.37 1.25 -5.26
N TRP A 44 8.12 0.55 -6.37
CA TRP A 44 7.87 -0.88 -6.39
C TRP A 44 9.15 -1.72 -6.31
N LEU A 45 10.23 -1.27 -6.95
CA LEU A 45 11.50 -2.04 -7.02
C LEU A 45 12.01 -2.55 -5.66
N PRO A 46 11.97 -1.77 -4.56
CA PRO A 46 12.41 -2.23 -3.24
C PRO A 46 11.58 -3.37 -2.63
N TYR A 47 10.39 -3.65 -3.18
CA TYR A 47 9.44 -4.66 -2.68
C TYR A 47 9.36 -5.92 -3.53
N GLN A 48 10.22 -6.09 -4.55
CA GLN A 48 10.22 -7.27 -5.42
C GLN A 48 10.36 -8.61 -4.66
N ASP A 49 11.17 -8.64 -3.60
CA ASP A 49 11.36 -9.80 -2.74
C ASP A 49 10.58 -9.69 -1.40
N LYS A 50 9.62 -8.77 -1.31
CA LYS A 50 8.84 -8.45 -0.10
C LYS A 50 7.34 -8.62 -0.36
N TYR A 51 6.54 -8.17 0.61
CA TYR A 51 5.10 -8.24 0.53
C TYR A 51 4.53 -6.97 -0.09
N VAL A 52 3.51 -7.15 -0.92
CA VAL A 52 2.82 -6.06 -1.58
C VAL A 52 1.31 -6.22 -1.41
N LEU A 53 0.64 -5.12 -1.08
CA LEU A 53 -0.81 -4.99 -1.08
C LEU A 53 -1.21 -3.95 -2.12
N VAL A 54 -2.09 -4.30 -3.06
CA VAL A 54 -2.60 -3.35 -4.05
C VAL A 54 -4.05 -3.03 -3.71
N VAL A 55 -4.35 -1.74 -3.56
CA VAL A 55 -5.71 -1.25 -3.29
C VAL A 55 -6.14 -0.39 -4.46
N THR A 56 -7.02 -0.90 -5.31
CA THR A 56 -7.42 -0.22 -6.54
C THR A 56 -8.93 -0.14 -6.69
N SER A 57 -9.39 1.00 -7.20
CA SER A 57 -10.77 1.20 -7.67
C SER A 57 -10.84 0.94 -9.17
N THR A 58 -12.05 0.62 -9.64
CA THR A 58 -12.36 0.49 -11.06
C THR A 58 -13.44 1.50 -11.43
N THR A 59 -13.37 2.01 -12.66
CA THR A 59 -14.36 2.91 -13.27
C THR A 59 -14.97 2.24 -14.49
#